data_AF-A0A1I0Q8F2-F1
#
_entry.id   AF-A0A1I0Q8F2-F1
#
_cell.length_a   1.000
_cell.length_b   1.000
_cell.length_c   1.000
_cell.angle_alpha   90.00
_cell.angle_beta   90.00
_cell.angle_gamma   90.00
#
_symmetry.space_group_name_H-M   'P 1'
#
loop_
_entity.id
_entity.type
_entity.pdbx_description
1 polymer ?
#
loop_
_entity_poly.entity_id
_entity_poly.type
_entity_poly.pdbx_seq_one_letter_code
_entity_poly.pdbx_strand_id
1 'polypeptide(L)'
;MVDLKTGAILAAVYLVPFLILMPPDSTNSPGAVFLWFLYPVVAGILLLVTAIVAWKVFDIDFLPWGLALIVGAPLLTMLLSPIFSLMWGFYIVPTMVVFLVGATQG
;
A
#
# COMPACT_ATOMS: atom_id res chain seq x y z
N MET A 1 4.23 -23.03 1.62
CA MET A 1 3.96 -22.93 0.17
C MET A 1 3.67 -21.47 -0.13
N VAL A 2 3.91 -20.99 -1.35
CA VAL A 2 3.59 -19.60 -1.73
C VAL A 2 2.18 -19.56 -2.31
N ASP A 3 1.25 -18.82 -1.71
CA ASP A 3 -0.11 -18.63 -2.24
C ASP A 3 -0.26 -17.32 -3.02
N LEU A 4 0.08 -17.38 -4.30
CA LEU A 4 -0.03 -16.25 -5.23
C LEU A 4 -1.46 -15.69 -5.33
N LYS A 5 -2.48 -16.50 -5.07
CA LYS A 5 -3.87 -16.04 -5.13
C LYS A 5 -4.19 -15.10 -3.98
N THR A 6 -3.83 -15.47 -2.75
CA THR A 6 -4.01 -14.60 -1.58
C THR A 6 -3.20 -13.32 -1.70
N GLY A 7 -1.96 -13.42 -2.19
CA GLY A 7 -1.14 -12.24 -2.54
C GLY A 7 -1.83 -11.30 -3.53
N ALA A 8 -2.36 -11.83 -4.63
CA ALA A 8 -3.04 -11.02 -5.66
C ALA A 8 -4.33 -10.37 -5.14
N ILE A 9 -5.12 -11.09 -4.33
CA ILE A 9 -6.36 -10.53 -3.76
C ILE A 9 -6.05 -9.40 -2.78
N LEU A 10 -5.09 -9.59 -1.87
CA LEU A 10 -4.73 -8.54 -0.92
C LEU A 10 -4.13 -7.32 -1.65
N ALA A 11 -3.29 -7.55 -2.66
CA ALA A 11 -2.76 -6.46 -3.48
C ALA A 11 -3.88 -5.67 -4.17
N ALA A 12 -4.92 -6.35 -4.65
CA ALA A 12 -6.09 -5.70 -5.23
C ALA A 12 -6.91 -4.91 -4.19
N VAL A 13 -7.04 -5.43 -2.96
CA VAL A 13 -7.71 -4.72 -1.84
C VAL A 13 -7.05 -3.37 -1.56
N TYR A 14 -5.73 -3.28 -1.68
CA TYR A 14 -5.01 -2.02 -1.58
C TYR A 14 -5.09 -1.18 -2.86
N LEU A 15 -4.69 -1.76 -4.00
CA LEU A 15 -4.43 -1.01 -5.23
C LEU A 15 -5.73 -0.48 -5.87
N VAL A 16 -6.78 -1.30 -5.94
CA VAL A 16 -7.99 -0.95 -6.70
C VAL A 16 -8.68 0.29 -6.15
N PRO A 17 -8.92 0.43 -4.82
CA PRO A 17 -9.44 1.68 -4.28
C PRO A 17 -8.47 2.85 -4.43
N PHE A 18 -7.16 2.59 -4.40
CA PHE A 18 -6.15 3.63 -4.50
C PHE A 18 -6.06 4.22 -5.92
N LEU A 19 -6.32 3.44 -6.97
CA LEU A 19 -6.35 3.88 -8.38
C LEU A 19 -7.29 5.06 -8.65
N ILE A 20 -8.30 5.28 -7.79
CA ILE A 20 -9.20 6.44 -7.89
C ILE A 20 -8.43 7.76 -7.74
N LEU A 21 -7.31 7.75 -7.02
CA LEU A 21 -6.45 8.90 -6.76
C LEU A 21 -5.23 8.91 -7.69
N MET A 22 -5.42 8.59 -8.97
CA MET A 22 -4.33 8.44 -9.94
C MET A 22 -3.32 9.60 -9.84
N PRO A 23 -1.99 9.34 -9.75
CA PRO A 23 -1.02 10.39 -9.49
C PRO A 23 -1.05 11.42 -10.61
N PRO A 24 -1.06 12.73 -10.29
CA PRO A 24 -1.08 13.76 -11.32
C PRO A 24 0.21 13.71 -12.15
N ASP A 25 0.08 13.90 -13.47
CA ASP A 25 1.22 13.92 -14.40
C ASP A 25 2.19 15.08 -14.15
N SER A 26 1.78 16.10 -13.38
CA SER A 26 2.66 17.19 -12.95
C SER A 26 2.45 17.59 -11.49
N THR A 27 3.55 17.70 -10.76
CA THR A 27 3.60 18.17 -9.37
C THR A 27 3.55 19.69 -9.23
N ASN A 28 3.41 20.43 -10.34
CA ASN A 28 3.47 21.90 -10.39
C ASN A 28 2.10 22.59 -10.35
N SER A 29 1.00 21.84 -10.14
CA SER A 29 -0.33 22.44 -10.03
C SER A 29 -0.57 23.02 -8.62
N PRO A 30 -1.39 24.08 -8.47
CA PRO A 30 -1.74 24.65 -7.16
C PRO A 30 -2.36 23.65 -6.17
N GLY A 31 -2.93 22.54 -6.67
CA GLY A 31 -3.46 21.44 -5.86
C GLY A 31 -2.40 20.44 -5.38
N ALA A 32 -1.15 20.54 -5.83
CA ALA A 32 -0.10 19.58 -5.53
C ALA A 32 0.09 19.41 -4.02
N VAL A 33 0.18 20.52 -3.26
CA VAL A 33 0.36 20.47 -1.79
C VAL A 33 -0.76 19.69 -1.11
N PHE A 34 -2.02 19.86 -1.52
CA PHE A 34 -3.14 19.09 -0.98
C PHE A 34 -2.99 17.59 -1.27
N LEU A 35 -2.54 17.25 -2.47
CA LEU A 35 -2.29 15.86 -2.87
C LEU A 35 -1.11 15.23 -2.11
N TRP A 36 -0.10 16.01 -1.70
CA TRP A 36 0.98 15.53 -0.82
C TRP A 36 0.49 15.06 0.55
N PHE A 37 -0.61 15.63 1.08
CA PHE A 37 -1.21 15.19 2.34
C PHE A 37 -2.27 14.11 2.15
N LEU A 38 -3.07 14.20 1.08
CA LEU A 38 -4.14 13.26 0.82
C LEU A 38 -3.61 11.84 0.56
N TYR A 39 -2.51 11.70 -0.18
CA TYR A 39 -1.99 10.38 -0.58
C TYR A 39 -1.51 9.54 0.61
N PRO A 40 -0.66 10.05 1.52
CA PRO A 40 -0.25 9.30 2.71
C PRO A 40 -1.43 8.91 3.59
N VAL A 41 -2.42 9.81 3.76
CA VAL A 41 -3.60 9.55 4.60
C VAL A 41 -4.43 8.42 4.00
N VAL A 42 -4.75 8.50 2.70
CA VAL A 42 -5.55 7.48 2.03
C VAL A 42 -4.78 6.15 1.96
N ALA A 43 -3.49 6.19 1.64
CA ALA A 43 -2.64 5.00 1.68
C ALA A 43 -2.63 4.35 3.06
N GLY A 44 -2.55 5.14 4.14
CA GLY A 44 -2.61 4.64 5.51
C GLY A 44 -3.93 3.97 5.85
N ILE A 45 -5.06 4.58 5.46
CA ILE A 45 -6.40 3.98 5.64
C ILE A 45 -6.50 2.67 4.88
N LEU A 46 -6.07 2.63 3.62
CA LEU A 46 -6.12 1.42 2.80
C LEU A 46 -5.19 0.31 3.32
N LEU A 47 -4.00 0.66 3.82
CA LEU A 47 -3.09 -0.29 4.46
C LEU A 47 -3.71 -0.89 5.73
N LEU A 48 -4.39 -0.07 6.53
CA LEU A 48 -5.13 -0.55 7.71
C LEU A 48 -6.26 -1.50 7.31
N VAL A 49 -7.07 -1.11 6.32
CA VAL A 49 -8.15 -1.97 5.78
C VAL A 49 -7.58 -3.29 5.26
N THR A 50 -6.48 -3.23 4.51
CA THR A 50 -5.81 -4.41 3.95
C THR A 50 -5.27 -5.32 5.06
N ALA A 51 -4.68 -4.77 6.12
CA ALA A 51 -4.22 -5.53 7.28
C ALA A 51 -5.39 -6.21 8.02
N ILE A 52 -6.53 -5.53 8.14
CA ILE A 52 -7.75 -6.12 8.73
C ILE A 52 -8.29 -7.25 7.85
N VAL A 53 -8.32 -7.08 6.53
CA VAL A 53 -8.75 -8.12 5.59
C VAL A 53 -7.82 -9.34 5.65
N ALA A 54 -6.50 -9.11 5.63
CA ALA A 54 -5.51 -10.17 5.79
C ALA A 54 -5.76 -10.99 7.08
N TRP A 55 -6.02 -10.30 8.19
CA TRP A 55 -6.30 -10.96 9.47
C TRP A 55 -7.65 -11.68 9.52
N LYS A 56 -8.73 -11.05 9.07
CA LYS A 56 -10.10 -11.57 9.26
C LYS A 56 -10.56 -12.53 8.19
N VAL A 57 -10.00 -12.44 6.98
CA VAL A 57 -10.45 -13.22 5.82
C VAL A 57 -9.45 -14.31 5.46
N PHE A 58 -8.15 -14.04 5.62
CA PHE A 58 -7.07 -14.94 5.22
C PHE A 58 -6.29 -15.52 6.40
N ASP A 59 -6.72 -15.25 7.64
CA ASP A 59 -6.09 -15.77 8.88
C ASP A 59 -4.59 -15.44 9.00
N ILE A 60 -4.14 -14.34 8.40
CA ILE A 60 -2.76 -13.87 8.50
C ILE A 60 -2.59 -13.10 9.81
N ASP A 61 -1.56 -13.44 10.58
CA ASP A 61 -1.29 -12.80 11.88
C ASP A 61 -1.18 -11.27 11.77
N PHE A 62 -1.95 -10.56 12.60
CA PHE A 62 -1.93 -9.09 12.60
C PHE A 62 -0.59 -8.51 13.06
N LEU A 63 0.09 -9.14 14.02
CA LEU A 63 1.51 -8.90 14.29
C LEU A 63 2.27 -10.18 13.89
N PRO A 64 3.28 -10.12 13.01
CA PRO A 64 4.05 -8.92 12.60
C PRO A 64 3.55 -8.23 11.32
N TRP A 65 2.63 -8.85 10.58
CA TRP A 65 2.37 -8.46 9.19
C TRP A 65 1.58 -7.17 9.06
N GLY A 66 0.61 -6.92 9.94
CA GLY A 66 -0.09 -5.64 10.01
C GLY A 66 0.84 -4.46 10.29
N LEU A 67 1.91 -4.65 11.09
CA LEU A 67 2.94 -3.62 11.29
C LEU A 67 3.80 -3.41 10.04
N ALA A 68 4.16 -4.49 9.34
CA ALA A 68 4.89 -4.40 8.07
C ALA A 68 4.06 -3.63 7.03
N LEU A 69 2.74 -3.79 7.01
CA LEU A 69 1.83 -3.06 6.14
C LEU A 69 1.67 -1.59 6.56
N ILE A 70 1.27 -1.32 7.81
CA ILE A 70 0.89 0.02 8.27
C ILE A 70 2.10 0.93 8.48
N VAL A 71 3.25 0.38 8.87
CA VAL A 71 4.46 1.16 9.19
C VAL A 71 5.59 0.85 8.21
N GLY A 72 5.83 -0.44 7.94
CA GLY A 72 6.92 -0.85 7.06
C GLY A 72 6.78 -0.35 5.62
N ALA A 73 5.59 -0.49 5.03
CA ALA A 73 5.37 -0.07 3.64
C ALA A 73 5.47 1.46 3.44
N PRO A 74 4.91 2.32 4.31
CA PRO A 74 5.15 3.76 4.22
C PRO A 74 6.62 4.15 4.42
N LEU A 75 7.32 3.54 5.37
CA LEU A 75 8.76 3.81 5.57
C LEU A 75 9.58 3.42 4.34
N LEU A 76 9.29 2.26 3.75
CA LEU A 76 9.93 1.81 2.52
C LEU A 76 9.61 2.73 1.34
N THR A 77 8.38 3.25 1.28
CA THR A 77 7.96 4.25 0.28
C THR A 77 8.78 5.53 0.40
N MET A 78 8.99 6.03 1.61
CA MET A 78 9.80 7.22 1.87
C MET A 78 11.28 6.97 1.54
N LEU A 79 11.82 5.81 1.90
CA LEU A 79 13.21 5.43 1.63
C LEU A 79 13.50 5.37 0.12
N LEU A 80 12.54 4.89 -0.66
CA LEU A 80 12.67 4.74 -2.11
C LEU A 80 12.21 5.98 -2.90
N SER A 81 11.80 7.06 -2.23
CA SER A 81 11.45 8.34 -2.86
C SER A 81 12.54 9.00 -3.73
N PRO A 82 13.84 8.68 -3.61
CA PRO A 82 14.84 9.14 -4.58
C PRO A 82 14.77 8.42 -5.95
N ILE A 83 14.12 7.24 -6.02
CA ILE A 83 14.04 6.40 -7.23
C ILE A 83 12.76 6.70 -8.02
N PHE A 84 11.67 7.03 -7.33
CA PHE A 84 10.38 7.38 -7.91
C PHE A 84 9.73 8.49 -7.09
N SER A 85 8.83 9.27 -7.72
CA SER A 85 8.09 10.30 -6.98
C SER A 85 7.35 9.68 -5.79
N LEU A 86 7.23 10.41 -4.69
CA LEU A 86 6.58 9.91 -3.47
C LEU A 86 5.16 9.39 -3.75
N MET A 87 4.40 10.07 -4.62
CA MET A 87 3.06 9.67 -5.04
C MET A 87 3.06 8.31 -5.73
N TRP A 88 3.92 8.13 -6.74
CA TRP A 88 4.13 6.84 -7.40
C TRP A 88 4.64 5.76 -6.43
N GLY A 89 5.44 6.14 -5.44
CA GLY A 89 5.89 5.24 -4.40
C GLY A 89 4.74 4.60 -3.61
N PHE A 90 3.71 5.38 -3.26
CA PHE A 90 2.52 4.85 -2.59
C PHE A 90 1.70 3.90 -3.48
N TYR A 91 1.82 3.96 -4.80
CA TYR A 91 1.20 2.96 -5.69
C TYR A 91 1.96 1.65 -5.72
N ILE A 92 3.28 1.74 -5.80
CA ILE A 92 4.12 0.58 -6.11
C ILE A 92 4.48 -0.17 -4.83
N VAL A 93 5.02 0.54 -3.84
CA VAL A 93 5.65 -0.09 -2.67
C VAL A 93 4.61 -0.79 -1.78
N PRO A 94 3.53 -0.13 -1.31
CA PRO A 94 2.49 -0.80 -0.54
C PRO A 94 1.87 -1.99 -1.28
N THR A 95 1.56 -1.86 -2.58
CA THR A 95 1.01 -2.96 -3.39
C THR A 95 1.95 -4.17 -3.40
N MET A 96 3.25 -3.94 -3.61
CA MET A 96 4.23 -5.03 -3.59
C MET A 96 4.36 -5.66 -2.20
N VAL A 97 4.44 -4.87 -1.13
CA VAL A 97 4.56 -5.39 0.23
C VAL A 97 3.32 -6.20 0.59
N VAL A 98 2.12 -5.69 0.30
CA VAL A 98 0.86 -6.40 0.49
C VAL A 98 0.83 -7.72 -0.28
N PHE A 99 1.22 -7.70 -1.55
CA PHE A 99 1.31 -8.91 -2.37
C PHE A 99 2.25 -9.94 -1.74
N LEU A 100 3.44 -9.53 -1.31
CA LEU A 100 4.44 -10.42 -0.72
C LEU A 100 3.97 -11.00 0.62
N VAL A 101 3.31 -10.21 1.47
CA VAL A 101 2.71 -10.71 2.71
C VAL A 101 1.65 -11.76 2.40
N GLY A 102 0.70 -11.46 1.51
CA GLY A 102 -0.34 -12.42 1.13
C GLY A 102 0.22 -13.68 0.46
N ALA A 103 1.24 -13.53 -0.39
CA ALA A 103 1.84 -14.66 -1.08
C ALA A 103 2.65 -15.58 -0.16
N THR A 104 3.20 -15.05 0.94
CA THR A 104 4.07 -15.82 1.83
C THR A 104 3.34 -16.39 3.05
N GLN A 105 2.20 -15.79 3.43
CA GLN A 105 1.46 -16.14 4.65
C GLN A 105 0.04 -16.66 4.40
N GLY A 106 -0.48 -16.49 3.18
CA GLY A 106 -1.79 -17.01 2.75
C GLY A 106 -1.78 -18.48 2.38
#